data_AF-A0A9X3EK67-F1
#
_entry.id   AF-A0A9X3EK67-F1
#
_cell.length_a   1.000
_cell.length_b   1.000
_cell.length_c   1.000
_cell.angle_alpha   90.00
_cell.angle_beta   90.00
_cell.angle_gamma   90.00
#
_symmetry.space_group_name_H-M   'P 1'
#
loop_
_entity.id
_entity.type
_entity.pdbx_description
1 polymer ?
#
loop_
_entity_poly.entity_id
_entity_poly.type
_entity_poly.pdbx_seq_one_letter_code
_entity_poly.pdbx_strand_id
1 'polypeptide(L)'
;MAAVPAPPEPLTDDEQRMLAQGRHEALAHALALAGRHAAAGWVLEQIWEFAGACEHYARAGRPLDALRAAIELGRPDVVDRIIAVFAAADADTRQQAAALLQRKGRHADAARILALGDHDPEARARALVRAGDRLGAARVLAEADRVREALALLEPLPERHGPTLQLAAELSWELGDAEAAVRRAQAAIRAGGADRAALSRLLARGLGALGHDLAAQIVLQGRGEAPEGAPVPARFLVRASLPASFSGAAYEGIDRVTLAEVEIHLLLAELQESGAGDPAVQDALEAFHRRALAAAALEHPAIRGIVQFDARAGILILPWEAGNNLRALIRPPGMPLPRARALIAFLLEGLAAAHARGLVHGSLLPAQLVCDAAGRPLLGPFGADAIAGLIATRTGALEELLTITAPEVRAGGPHRRQRRLRRRRAAGRARRRQPRRQRARGPRGRRGRPRPRPRAPPGRDRPARAHAPARG
;
A
#
# COMPACT_ATOMS: atom_id res chain seq x y z
N MET A 1 -11.70 -55.32 -18.38
CA MET A 1 -12.01 -54.72 -19.70
C MET A 1 -12.97 -53.58 -19.46
N ALA A 2 -12.56 -52.33 -19.70
CA ALA A 2 -13.51 -51.21 -19.63
C ALA A 2 -14.56 -51.41 -20.73
N ALA A 3 -15.85 -51.27 -20.40
CA ALA A 3 -16.92 -51.38 -21.38
C ALA A 3 -16.68 -50.36 -22.50
N VAL A 4 -16.74 -50.81 -23.75
CA VAL A 4 -16.69 -49.92 -24.92
C VAL A 4 -17.85 -48.93 -24.79
N PRO A 5 -17.59 -47.61 -24.74
CA PRO A 5 -18.66 -46.63 -24.60
C PRO A 5 -19.63 -46.77 -25.78
N ALA A 6 -20.94 -46.68 -25.52
CA ALA A 6 -21.94 -46.70 -26.58
C ALA A 6 -21.71 -45.54 -27.58
N PRO A 7 -22.04 -45.72 -28.86
CA PRO A 7 -21.92 -44.65 -29.84
C PRO A 7 -22.82 -43.47 -29.43
N PRO A 8 -22.37 -42.23 -29.61
CA PRO A 8 -23.13 -41.05 -29.19
C PRO A 8 -24.42 -40.84 -29.97
N GLU A 9 -24.53 -41.48 -31.14
CA GLU A 9 -25.70 -41.50 -31.99
C GLU A 9 -25.93 -42.94 -32.49
N PRO A 10 -27.18 -43.35 -32.77
CA PRO A 10 -27.46 -44.65 -33.35
C PRO A 10 -26.82 -44.76 -34.75
N LEU A 11 -26.13 -45.88 -34.98
CA LEU A 11 -25.56 -46.22 -36.28
C LEU A 11 -26.58 -47.03 -37.09
N THR A 12 -26.65 -46.78 -38.39
CA THR A 12 -27.49 -47.56 -39.32
C THR A 12 -26.95 -48.98 -39.49
N ASP A 13 -27.77 -49.90 -39.99
CA ASP A 13 -27.37 -51.30 -40.20
C ASP A 13 -26.18 -51.45 -41.16
N ASP A 14 -26.05 -50.55 -42.14
CA ASP A 14 -24.90 -50.52 -43.06
C ASP A 14 -23.64 -50.00 -42.35
N GLU A 15 -23.75 -48.97 -41.51
CA GLU A 15 -22.65 -48.44 -40.70
C GLU A 15 -22.15 -49.48 -39.68
N GLN A 16 -23.07 -50.20 -39.04
CA GLN A 16 -22.75 -51.32 -38.15
C GLN A 16 -22.04 -52.47 -38.88
N ARG A 17 -22.49 -52.80 -40.11
CA ARG A 17 -21.80 -53.78 -40.97
C ARG A 17 -20.40 -53.32 -41.36
N MET A 18 -20.19 -52.05 -41.66
CA MET A 18 -18.87 -51.49 -41.95
C MET A 18 -17.92 -51.57 -40.75
N LEU A 19 -18.41 -51.28 -39.54
CA LEU A 19 -17.67 -51.46 -38.28
C LEU A 19 -17.26 -52.93 -38.07
N ALA A 20 -18.20 -53.88 -38.24
CA ALA A 20 -17.93 -55.30 -38.08
C ALA A 20 -16.90 -55.84 -39.11
N GLN A 21 -16.81 -55.21 -40.28
CA GLN A 21 -15.83 -55.52 -41.32
C GLN A 21 -14.46 -54.84 -41.11
N GLY A 22 -14.29 -54.07 -40.02
CA GLY A 22 -13.04 -53.37 -39.72
C GLY A 22 -12.83 -52.07 -40.51
N ARG A 23 -13.82 -51.59 -41.27
CA ARG A 23 -13.71 -50.42 -42.17
C ARG A 23 -13.87 -49.08 -41.44
N HIS A 24 -13.19 -48.91 -40.32
CA HIS A 24 -13.36 -47.79 -39.38
C HIS A 24 -13.02 -46.43 -40.01
N GLU A 25 -11.89 -46.29 -40.70
CA GLU A 25 -11.49 -45.00 -41.32
C GLU A 25 -12.47 -44.56 -42.42
N ALA A 26 -12.88 -45.50 -43.28
CA ALA A 26 -13.84 -45.23 -44.34
C ALA A 26 -15.22 -44.84 -43.77
N LEU A 27 -15.64 -45.50 -42.69
CA LEU A 27 -16.87 -45.16 -41.98
C LEU A 27 -16.76 -43.78 -41.31
N ALA A 28 -15.66 -43.50 -40.61
CA ALA A 28 -15.44 -42.19 -39.97
C ALA A 28 -15.45 -41.05 -41.01
N HIS A 29 -14.83 -41.26 -42.17
CA HIS A 29 -14.86 -40.29 -43.26
C HIS A 29 -16.28 -40.08 -43.81
N ALA A 30 -17.05 -41.15 -44.04
CA ALA A 30 -18.43 -41.07 -44.50
C ALA A 30 -19.33 -40.34 -43.49
N LEU A 31 -19.19 -40.66 -42.20
CA LEU A 31 -19.90 -39.99 -41.10
C LEU A 31 -19.53 -38.49 -41.02
N ALA A 32 -18.25 -38.16 -41.20
CA ALA A 32 -17.79 -36.77 -41.22
C ALA A 32 -18.35 -35.97 -42.40
N LEU A 33 -18.44 -36.58 -43.60
CA LEU A 33 -19.06 -35.96 -44.78
C LEU A 33 -20.58 -35.74 -44.57
N ALA A 34 -21.23 -36.61 -43.83
CA ALA A 34 -22.63 -36.46 -43.42
C ALA A 34 -22.83 -35.45 -42.26
N GLY A 35 -21.77 -34.79 -41.78
CA GLY A 35 -21.82 -33.84 -40.65
C GLY A 35 -21.93 -34.48 -39.27
N ARG A 36 -21.92 -35.82 -39.18
CA ARG A 36 -22.05 -36.60 -37.94
C ARG A 36 -20.70 -36.75 -37.23
N HIS A 37 -20.08 -35.62 -36.87
CA HIS A 37 -18.73 -35.59 -36.33
C HIS A 37 -18.58 -36.32 -34.99
N ALA A 38 -19.61 -36.35 -34.12
CA ALA A 38 -19.54 -37.10 -32.86
C ALA A 38 -19.39 -38.61 -33.09
N ALA A 39 -20.16 -39.16 -34.04
CA ALA A 39 -20.08 -40.57 -34.43
C ALA A 39 -18.74 -40.88 -35.12
N ALA A 40 -18.27 -40.01 -36.02
CA ALA A 40 -16.96 -40.14 -36.66
C ALA A 40 -15.82 -40.21 -35.63
N GLY A 41 -15.84 -39.32 -34.63
CA GLY A 41 -14.84 -39.33 -33.55
C GLY A 41 -14.86 -40.61 -32.72
N TRP A 42 -16.05 -41.15 -32.42
CA TRP A 42 -16.21 -42.41 -31.68
C TRP A 42 -15.65 -43.61 -32.44
N VAL A 43 -15.87 -43.67 -33.76
CA VAL A 43 -15.33 -44.75 -34.61
C VAL A 43 -13.80 -44.72 -34.63
N LEU A 44 -13.19 -43.53 -34.72
CA LEU A 44 -11.73 -43.37 -34.66
C LEU A 44 -11.16 -43.73 -33.27
N GLU A 45 -11.88 -43.42 -32.19
CA GLU A 45 -11.51 -43.82 -30.83
C GLU A 45 -11.42 -45.36 -30.69
N GLN A 46 -12.24 -46.13 -31.42
CA GLN A 46 -12.20 -47.61 -31.40
C GLN A 46 -10.90 -48.20 -31.97
N ILE A 47 -10.25 -47.47 -32.89
CA ILE A 47 -8.99 -47.88 -33.52
C ILE A 47 -7.79 -47.10 -32.98
N TRP A 48 -7.95 -46.40 -31.85
CA TRP A 48 -6.90 -45.66 -31.15
C TRP A 48 -6.33 -44.49 -31.97
N GLU A 49 -7.08 -44.02 -32.97
CA GLU A 49 -6.75 -42.83 -33.74
C GLU A 49 -7.28 -41.60 -32.99
N PHE A 50 -6.57 -41.22 -31.92
CA PHE A 50 -7.02 -40.19 -31.00
C PHE A 50 -6.89 -38.77 -31.56
N ALA A 51 -6.03 -38.54 -32.57
CA ALA A 51 -5.83 -37.20 -33.12
C ALA A 51 -7.05 -36.76 -33.95
N GLY A 52 -7.49 -37.59 -34.89
CA GLY A 52 -8.72 -37.35 -35.66
C GLY A 52 -9.97 -37.45 -34.79
N ALA A 53 -10.01 -38.38 -33.81
CA ALA A 53 -11.11 -38.42 -32.85
C ALA A 53 -11.27 -37.09 -32.10
N CYS A 54 -10.17 -36.53 -31.61
CA CYS A 54 -10.15 -35.24 -30.91
C CYS A 54 -10.65 -34.09 -31.80
N GLU A 55 -10.21 -34.03 -33.07
CA GLU A 55 -10.66 -32.99 -34.01
C GLU A 55 -12.17 -33.09 -34.29
N HIS A 56 -12.68 -34.30 -34.49
CA HIS A 56 -14.09 -34.52 -34.74
C HIS A 56 -14.96 -34.21 -33.52
N TYR A 57 -14.53 -34.58 -32.31
CA TYR A 57 -15.24 -34.20 -31.08
C TYR A 57 -15.25 -32.69 -30.86
N ALA A 58 -14.15 -32.00 -31.16
CA ALA A 58 -14.09 -30.53 -31.09
C ALA A 58 -15.08 -29.88 -32.08
N ARG A 59 -15.15 -30.37 -33.32
CA ARG A 59 -16.13 -29.89 -34.33
C ARG A 59 -17.58 -30.19 -33.94
N ALA A 60 -17.82 -31.31 -33.26
CA ALA A 60 -19.14 -31.69 -32.76
C ALA A 60 -19.60 -30.89 -31.53
N GLY A 61 -18.78 -29.97 -31.00
CA GLY A 61 -19.09 -29.24 -29.78
C GLY A 61 -19.12 -30.12 -28.53
N ARG A 62 -18.36 -31.23 -28.51
CA ARG A 62 -18.27 -32.17 -27.37
C ARG A 62 -16.90 -32.05 -26.69
N PRO A 63 -16.67 -31.00 -25.87
CA PRO A 63 -15.36 -30.70 -25.32
C PRO A 63 -14.85 -31.76 -24.33
N LEU A 64 -15.74 -32.47 -23.63
CA LEU A 64 -15.37 -33.55 -22.70
C LEU A 64 -14.80 -34.78 -23.41
N ASP A 65 -15.40 -35.19 -24.52
CA ASP A 65 -14.89 -36.31 -25.32
C ASP A 65 -13.61 -35.92 -26.06
N ALA A 66 -13.53 -34.69 -26.57
CA ALA A 66 -12.29 -34.15 -27.13
C ALA A 66 -11.16 -34.14 -26.09
N LEU A 67 -11.45 -33.75 -24.85
CA LEU A 67 -10.48 -33.78 -23.76
C LEU A 67 -10.04 -35.22 -23.42
N ARG A 68 -10.97 -36.18 -23.39
CA ARG A 68 -10.64 -37.60 -23.20
C ARG A 68 -9.68 -38.09 -24.28
N ALA A 69 -10.01 -37.89 -25.55
CA ALA A 69 -9.16 -38.28 -26.68
C ALA A 69 -7.79 -37.58 -26.63
N ALA A 70 -7.74 -36.28 -26.31
CA ALA A 70 -6.49 -35.54 -26.18
C ALA A 70 -5.59 -36.06 -25.05
N ILE A 71 -6.17 -36.52 -23.93
CA ILE A 71 -5.41 -37.13 -22.83
C ILE A 71 -4.77 -38.45 -23.27
N GLU A 72 -5.52 -39.32 -23.94
CA GLU A 72 -5.02 -40.62 -24.42
C GLU A 72 -3.97 -40.45 -25.53
N LEU A 73 -4.09 -39.42 -26.37
CA LEU A 73 -3.07 -39.07 -27.37
C LEU A 73 -1.70 -38.72 -26.76
N GLY A 74 -1.66 -38.27 -25.49
CA GLY A 74 -0.43 -37.97 -24.77
C GLY A 74 0.33 -36.73 -25.25
N ARG A 75 -0.26 -35.94 -26.16
CA ARG A 75 0.35 -34.73 -26.73
C ARG A 75 -0.02 -33.46 -25.93
N PRO A 76 0.94 -32.78 -25.29
CA PRO A 76 0.64 -31.63 -24.43
C PRO A 76 0.06 -30.45 -25.21
N ASP A 77 0.53 -30.20 -26.44
CA ASP A 77 0.06 -29.11 -27.30
C ASP A 77 -1.43 -29.25 -27.70
N VAL A 78 -1.90 -30.48 -27.85
CA VAL A 78 -3.30 -30.77 -28.15
C VAL A 78 -4.16 -30.55 -26.91
N VAL A 79 -3.70 -31.01 -25.75
CA VAL A 79 -4.42 -30.85 -24.48
C VAL A 79 -4.58 -29.37 -24.12
N ASP A 80 -3.53 -28.56 -24.29
CA ASP A 80 -3.58 -27.13 -24.04
C ASP A 80 -4.62 -26.42 -24.93
N ARG A 81 -4.68 -26.81 -26.21
CA ARG A 81 -5.66 -26.28 -27.16
C ARG A 81 -7.10 -26.63 -26.73
N ILE A 82 -7.32 -27.86 -26.27
CA ILE A 82 -8.65 -28.29 -25.81
C ILE A 82 -9.03 -27.63 -24.49
N ILE A 83 -8.10 -27.47 -23.54
CA ILE A 83 -8.36 -26.75 -22.28
C ILE A 83 -8.83 -25.31 -22.56
N ALA A 84 -8.27 -24.63 -23.57
CA ALA A 84 -8.71 -23.29 -23.95
C ALA A 84 -10.18 -23.22 -24.38
N VAL A 85 -10.74 -24.30 -24.95
CA VAL A 85 -12.17 -24.37 -25.33
C VAL A 85 -13.09 -24.27 -24.11
N PHE A 86 -12.65 -24.77 -22.94
CA PHE A 86 -13.44 -24.74 -21.71
C PHE A 86 -13.61 -23.33 -21.13
N ALA A 87 -12.91 -22.31 -21.63
CA ALA A 87 -13.12 -20.92 -21.22
C ALA A 87 -14.54 -20.42 -21.56
N ALA A 88 -15.15 -20.96 -22.62
CA ALA A 88 -16.52 -20.65 -23.02
C ALA A 88 -17.56 -21.65 -22.49
N ALA A 89 -17.12 -22.69 -21.77
CA ALA A 89 -18.00 -23.74 -21.26
C ALA A 89 -18.70 -23.31 -19.96
N ASP A 90 -19.88 -23.90 -19.71
CA ASP A 90 -20.61 -23.73 -18.47
C ASP A 90 -19.88 -24.36 -17.27
N ALA A 91 -20.36 -24.04 -16.07
CA ALA A 91 -19.72 -24.46 -14.83
C ALA A 91 -19.75 -25.98 -14.60
N ASP A 92 -20.83 -26.66 -15.02
CA ASP A 92 -20.96 -28.11 -14.84
C ASP A 92 -19.99 -28.86 -15.77
N THR A 93 -19.93 -28.44 -17.04
CA THR A 93 -18.98 -28.98 -18.02
C THR A 93 -17.52 -28.80 -17.55
N ARG A 94 -17.17 -27.64 -17.00
CA ARG A 94 -15.83 -27.40 -16.41
C ARG A 94 -15.56 -28.30 -15.20
N GLN A 95 -16.56 -28.51 -14.34
CA GLN A 95 -16.43 -29.38 -13.16
C GLN A 95 -16.24 -30.85 -13.56
N GLN A 96 -16.98 -31.33 -14.55
CA GLN A 96 -16.81 -32.67 -15.11
C GLN A 96 -15.42 -32.87 -15.73
N ALA A 97 -14.93 -31.88 -16.48
CA ALA A 97 -13.60 -31.90 -17.08
C ALA A 97 -12.47 -31.93 -16.03
N ALA A 98 -12.60 -31.11 -14.98
CA ALA A 98 -11.66 -31.12 -13.87
C ALA A 98 -11.65 -32.49 -13.15
N ALA A 99 -12.83 -33.09 -12.93
CA ALA A 99 -12.94 -34.42 -12.33
C ALA A 99 -12.30 -35.52 -13.21
N LEU A 100 -12.46 -35.45 -14.53
CA LEU A 100 -11.81 -36.35 -15.48
C LEU A 100 -10.29 -36.26 -15.36
N LEU A 101 -9.73 -35.05 -15.39
CA LEU A 101 -8.29 -34.81 -15.26
C LEU A 101 -7.74 -35.28 -13.92
N GLN A 102 -8.48 -35.08 -12.82
CA GLN A 102 -8.10 -35.58 -11.50
C GLN A 102 -8.03 -37.11 -11.43
N ARG A 103 -8.99 -37.82 -12.03
CA ARG A 103 -8.97 -39.30 -12.09
C ARG A 103 -7.77 -39.83 -12.89
N LYS A 104 -7.32 -39.07 -13.89
CA LYS A 104 -6.15 -39.37 -14.72
C LYS A 104 -4.83 -38.88 -14.11
N GLY A 105 -4.83 -38.34 -12.88
CA GLY A 105 -3.63 -37.82 -12.21
C GLY A 105 -3.11 -36.49 -12.75
N ARG A 106 -3.82 -35.84 -13.67
CA ARG A 106 -3.43 -34.57 -14.31
C ARG A 106 -3.89 -33.37 -13.48
N HIS A 107 -3.37 -33.26 -12.27
CA HIS A 107 -3.84 -32.29 -11.27
C HIS A 107 -3.57 -30.82 -11.66
N ALA A 108 -2.45 -30.52 -12.32
CA ALA A 108 -2.14 -29.17 -12.81
C ALA A 108 -3.18 -28.70 -13.84
N ASP A 109 -3.56 -29.59 -14.75
CA ASP A 109 -4.56 -29.30 -15.80
C ASP A 109 -5.96 -29.14 -15.20
N ALA A 110 -6.31 -29.95 -14.21
CA ALA A 110 -7.54 -29.79 -13.47
C ALA A 110 -7.62 -28.41 -12.79
N ALA A 111 -6.52 -27.95 -12.18
CA ALA A 111 -6.45 -26.62 -11.60
C ALA A 111 -6.59 -25.49 -12.64
N ARG A 112 -6.05 -25.69 -13.86
CA ARG A 112 -6.23 -24.74 -14.99
C ARG A 112 -7.70 -24.63 -15.40
N ILE A 113 -8.41 -25.75 -15.54
CA ILE A 113 -9.85 -25.72 -15.87
C ILE A 113 -10.65 -25.03 -14.76
N LEU A 114 -10.35 -25.35 -13.49
CA LEU A 114 -11.01 -24.72 -12.34
C LEU A 114 -10.69 -23.22 -12.19
N ALA A 115 -9.66 -22.72 -12.87
CA ALA A 115 -9.35 -21.29 -12.89
C ALA A 115 -10.17 -20.50 -13.93
N LEU A 116 -10.82 -21.18 -14.89
CA LEU A 116 -11.53 -20.53 -16.01
C LEU A 116 -12.93 -19.99 -15.62
N GLY A 117 -13.34 -20.08 -14.35
CA GLY A 117 -14.50 -19.34 -13.85
C GLY A 117 -14.67 -19.43 -12.34
N ASP A 118 -15.86 -19.04 -11.85
CA ASP A 118 -16.18 -18.93 -10.42
C ASP A 118 -16.42 -20.30 -9.77
N HIS A 119 -15.37 -21.11 -9.66
CA HIS A 119 -15.40 -22.39 -8.95
C HIS A 119 -15.05 -22.22 -7.48
N ASP A 120 -15.47 -23.21 -6.67
CA ASP A 120 -15.12 -23.31 -5.26
C ASP A 120 -13.58 -23.19 -5.08
N PRO A 121 -13.10 -22.14 -4.38
CA PRO A 121 -11.67 -21.90 -4.20
C PRO A 121 -10.99 -23.07 -3.49
N GLU A 122 -11.70 -23.85 -2.66
CA GLU A 122 -11.12 -25.05 -2.05
C GLU A 122 -10.85 -26.15 -3.08
N ALA A 123 -11.78 -26.38 -4.00
CA ALA A 123 -11.62 -27.41 -5.03
C ALA A 123 -10.40 -27.11 -5.91
N ARG A 124 -10.21 -25.82 -6.25
CA ARG A 124 -9.05 -25.35 -6.99
C ARG A 124 -7.75 -25.47 -6.17
N ALA A 125 -7.76 -25.06 -4.91
CA ALA A 125 -6.60 -25.21 -4.02
C ALA A 125 -6.19 -26.68 -3.83
N ARG A 126 -7.16 -27.59 -3.61
CA ARG A 126 -6.92 -29.04 -3.52
C ARG A 126 -6.27 -29.62 -4.78
N ALA A 127 -6.73 -29.18 -5.96
CA ALA A 127 -6.13 -29.60 -7.23
C ALA A 127 -4.67 -29.13 -7.34
N LEU A 128 -4.36 -27.88 -6.96
CA LEU A 128 -3.00 -27.33 -6.97
C LEU A 128 -2.07 -28.07 -5.98
N VAL A 129 -2.54 -28.39 -4.78
CA VAL A 129 -1.77 -29.19 -3.81
C VAL A 129 -1.40 -30.56 -4.38
N ARG A 130 -2.36 -31.26 -5.01
CA ARG A 130 -2.10 -32.57 -5.63
C ARG A 130 -1.16 -32.46 -6.84
N ALA A 131 -1.09 -31.29 -7.48
CA ALA A 131 -0.12 -30.99 -8.53
C ALA A 131 1.28 -30.65 -8.00
N GLY A 132 1.46 -30.54 -6.67
CA GLY A 132 2.70 -30.11 -6.04
C GLY A 132 2.87 -28.59 -5.93
N ASP A 133 1.91 -27.79 -6.42
CA ASP A 133 1.94 -26.33 -6.34
C ASP A 133 1.26 -25.80 -5.08
N ARG A 134 1.96 -25.95 -3.95
CA ARG A 134 1.48 -25.42 -2.66
C ARG A 134 1.38 -23.89 -2.65
N LEU A 135 2.30 -23.20 -3.33
CA LEU A 135 2.29 -21.73 -3.38
C LEU A 135 1.05 -21.21 -4.11
N GLY A 136 0.72 -21.79 -5.27
CA GLY A 136 -0.50 -21.47 -6.00
C GLY A 136 -1.75 -21.78 -5.20
N ALA A 137 -1.80 -22.93 -4.51
CA ALA A 137 -2.92 -23.30 -3.66
C ALA A 137 -3.15 -22.30 -2.52
N ALA A 138 -2.09 -21.87 -1.85
CA ALA A 138 -2.16 -20.88 -0.77
C ALA A 138 -2.67 -19.52 -1.29
N ARG A 139 -2.23 -19.07 -2.48
CA ARG A 139 -2.72 -17.83 -3.09
C ARG A 139 -4.22 -17.86 -3.36
N VAL A 140 -4.73 -18.96 -3.90
CA VAL A 140 -6.17 -19.13 -4.17
C VAL A 140 -6.98 -19.05 -2.87
N LEU A 141 -6.50 -19.66 -1.78
CA LEU A 141 -7.16 -19.57 -0.47
C LEU A 141 -7.08 -18.16 0.13
N ALA A 142 -5.94 -17.47 -0.03
CA ALA A 142 -5.76 -16.10 0.42
C ALA A 142 -6.71 -15.12 -0.29
N GLU A 143 -6.84 -15.23 -1.62
CA GLU A 143 -7.79 -14.44 -2.42
C GLU A 143 -9.26 -14.67 -2.02
N ALA A 144 -9.56 -15.85 -1.48
CA ALA A 144 -10.86 -16.20 -0.93
C ALA A 144 -11.04 -15.81 0.55
N ASP A 145 -10.17 -14.97 1.11
CA ASP A 145 -10.17 -14.49 2.51
C ASP A 145 -9.98 -15.62 3.56
N ARG A 146 -9.37 -16.74 3.16
CA ARG A 146 -9.08 -17.89 4.04
C ARG A 146 -7.62 -17.90 4.49
N VAL A 147 -7.21 -16.79 5.08
CA VAL A 147 -5.82 -16.46 5.43
C VAL A 147 -5.16 -17.55 6.30
N ARG A 148 -5.86 -18.10 7.29
CA ARG A 148 -5.32 -19.13 8.20
C ARG A 148 -5.01 -20.44 7.48
N GLU A 149 -5.89 -20.87 6.59
CA GLU A 149 -5.72 -22.12 5.83
C GLU A 149 -4.64 -21.97 4.77
N ALA A 150 -4.59 -20.80 4.12
CA ALA A 150 -3.51 -20.44 3.20
C ALA A 150 -2.14 -20.53 3.91
N LEU A 151 -2.02 -19.96 5.11
CA LEU A 151 -0.76 -19.98 5.87
C LEU A 151 -0.40 -21.40 6.33
N ALA A 152 -1.36 -22.17 6.81
CA ALA A 152 -1.13 -23.56 7.24
C ALA A 152 -0.62 -24.45 6.09
N LEU A 153 -1.06 -24.19 4.87
CA LEU A 153 -0.65 -24.92 3.67
C LEU A 153 0.82 -24.66 3.27
N LEU A 154 1.37 -23.51 3.67
CA LEU A 154 2.76 -23.15 3.43
C LEU A 154 3.73 -23.74 4.46
N GLU A 155 3.24 -24.23 5.59
CA GLU A 155 4.08 -24.80 6.64
C GLU A 155 4.42 -26.29 6.34
N PRO A 156 5.63 -26.77 6.65
CA PRO A 156 6.76 -26.01 7.19
C PRO A 156 7.38 -25.10 6.13
N LEU A 157 7.70 -23.87 6.54
CA LEU A 157 8.28 -22.88 5.62
C LEU A 157 9.69 -23.30 5.15
N PRO A 158 9.98 -23.19 3.84
CA PRO A 158 11.30 -23.47 3.30
C PRO A 158 12.32 -22.41 3.70
N GLU A 159 13.57 -22.82 3.96
CA GLU A 159 14.65 -21.89 4.34
C GLU A 159 15.04 -20.92 3.20
N ARG A 160 14.90 -21.34 1.94
CA ARG A 160 15.39 -20.61 0.76
C ARG A 160 14.39 -20.62 -0.40
N HIS A 161 13.17 -20.13 -0.16
CA HIS A 161 12.21 -19.90 -1.24
C HIS A 161 11.49 -18.55 -1.05
N GLY A 162 12.04 -17.50 -1.65
CA GLY A 162 11.60 -16.11 -1.50
C GLY A 162 10.09 -15.89 -1.69
N PRO A 163 9.46 -16.38 -2.77
CA PRO A 163 8.03 -16.19 -3.01
C PRO A 163 7.12 -16.81 -1.94
N THR A 164 7.49 -17.98 -1.40
CA THR A 164 6.72 -18.64 -0.32
C THR A 164 6.86 -17.87 0.98
N LEU A 165 8.07 -17.44 1.31
CA LEU A 165 8.35 -16.65 2.51
C LEU A 165 7.67 -15.28 2.45
N GLN A 166 7.60 -14.66 1.26
CA GLN A 166 6.88 -13.41 1.05
C GLN A 166 5.39 -13.58 1.33
N LEU A 167 4.72 -14.55 0.69
CA LEU A 167 3.29 -14.78 0.91
C LEU A 167 3.02 -15.12 2.38
N ALA A 168 3.85 -15.95 3.01
CA ALA A 168 3.71 -16.27 4.42
C ALA A 168 3.84 -15.02 5.31
N ALA A 169 4.73 -14.09 4.99
CA ALA A 169 4.87 -12.83 5.72
C ALA A 169 3.62 -11.95 5.58
N GLU A 170 3.06 -11.84 4.37
CA GLU A 170 1.84 -11.07 4.09
C GLU A 170 0.65 -11.63 4.87
N LEU A 171 0.43 -12.95 4.81
CA LEU A 171 -0.65 -13.62 5.55
C LEU A 171 -0.50 -13.48 7.07
N SER A 172 0.74 -13.48 7.58
CA SER A 172 0.99 -13.27 9.02
C SER A 172 0.55 -11.89 9.49
N TRP A 173 0.83 -10.88 8.67
CA TRP A 173 0.44 -9.50 8.94
C TRP A 173 -1.08 -9.33 8.93
N GLU A 174 -1.77 -9.95 7.97
CA GLU A 174 -3.24 -9.96 7.91
C GLU A 174 -3.89 -10.61 9.13
N LEU A 175 -3.25 -11.64 9.70
CA LEU A 175 -3.68 -12.27 10.95
C LEU A 175 -3.35 -11.44 12.21
N GLY A 176 -2.67 -10.29 12.07
CA GLY A 176 -2.26 -9.43 13.17
C GLY A 176 -0.99 -9.88 13.89
N ASP A 177 -0.27 -10.89 13.36
CA ASP A 177 0.99 -11.36 13.92
C ASP A 177 2.17 -10.57 13.33
N ALA A 178 2.40 -9.38 13.89
CA ALA A 178 3.46 -8.47 13.45
C ALA A 178 4.86 -9.09 13.62
N GLU A 179 5.08 -9.87 14.68
CA GLU A 179 6.37 -10.51 14.95
C GLU A 179 6.71 -11.55 13.88
N ALA A 180 5.78 -12.46 13.59
CA ALA A 180 5.99 -13.47 12.57
C ALA A 180 6.08 -12.86 11.17
N ALA A 181 5.31 -11.80 10.89
CA ALA A 181 5.40 -11.05 9.64
C ALA A 181 6.80 -10.45 9.44
N VAL A 182 7.37 -9.78 10.46
CA VAL A 182 8.73 -9.23 10.42
C VAL A 182 9.77 -10.32 10.17
N ARG A 183 9.71 -11.41 10.95
CA ARG A 183 10.67 -12.52 10.84
C ARG A 183 10.63 -13.18 9.45
N ARG A 184 9.42 -13.45 8.93
CA ARG A 184 9.21 -14.05 7.61
C ARG A 184 9.62 -13.11 6.48
N ALA A 185 9.35 -11.81 6.60
CA ALA A 185 9.77 -10.80 5.63
C ALA A 185 11.31 -10.68 5.55
N GLN A 186 12.00 -10.68 6.70
CA GLN A 186 13.47 -10.71 6.74
C GLN A 186 14.04 -11.98 6.11
N ALA A 187 13.43 -13.14 6.35
CA ALA A 187 13.81 -14.40 5.71
C ALA A 187 13.61 -14.33 4.18
N ALA A 188 12.47 -13.78 3.71
CA ALA A 188 12.20 -13.60 2.29
C ALA A 188 13.23 -12.69 1.60
N ILE A 189 13.63 -11.59 2.25
CA ILE A 189 14.67 -10.66 1.75
C ILE A 189 16.02 -11.38 1.62
N ARG A 190 16.39 -12.23 2.59
CA ARG A 190 17.64 -13.01 2.56
C ARG A 190 17.64 -14.10 1.49
N ALA A 191 16.48 -14.71 1.23
CA ALA A 191 16.34 -15.78 0.26
C ALA A 191 16.45 -15.31 -1.21
N GLY A 192 16.25 -14.01 -1.49
CA GLY A 192 16.31 -13.44 -2.83
C GLY A 192 15.10 -13.82 -3.71
N GLY A 193 14.93 -13.12 -4.84
CA GLY A 193 13.89 -13.43 -5.86
C GLY A 193 12.46 -12.93 -5.58
N ALA A 194 12.25 -12.19 -4.50
CA ALA A 194 10.95 -11.61 -4.11
C ALA A 194 10.88 -10.09 -4.37
N ASP A 195 9.68 -9.50 -4.37
CA ASP A 195 9.52 -8.04 -4.49
C ASP A 195 10.09 -7.35 -3.24
N ARG A 196 11.35 -6.96 -3.34
CA ARG A 196 12.10 -6.32 -2.24
C ARG A 196 11.42 -5.04 -1.78
N ALA A 197 10.77 -4.28 -2.67
CA ALA A 197 10.12 -3.03 -2.32
C ALA A 197 8.79 -3.24 -1.57
N ALA A 198 8.06 -4.31 -1.89
CA ALA A 198 6.90 -4.76 -1.11
C ALA A 198 7.34 -5.30 0.26
N LEU A 199 8.34 -6.17 0.30
CA LEU A 199 8.87 -6.75 1.54
C LEU A 199 9.44 -5.70 2.50
N SER A 200 10.18 -4.71 2.01
CA SER A 200 10.65 -3.59 2.84
C SER A 200 9.50 -2.79 3.44
N ARG A 201 8.40 -2.57 2.70
CA ARG A 201 7.22 -1.89 3.27
C ARG A 201 6.56 -2.72 4.36
N LEU A 202 6.37 -4.01 4.11
CA LEU A 202 5.79 -4.93 5.09
C LEU A 202 6.65 -5.02 6.35
N LEU A 203 7.96 -5.14 6.18
CA LEU A 203 8.93 -5.15 7.28
C LEU A 203 8.89 -3.85 8.08
N ALA A 204 8.82 -2.70 7.40
CA ALA A 204 8.69 -1.40 8.08
C ALA A 204 7.38 -1.27 8.86
N ARG A 205 6.24 -1.68 8.27
CA ARG A 205 4.94 -1.70 8.96
C ARG A 205 4.98 -2.59 10.20
N GLY A 206 5.55 -3.79 10.06
CA GLY A 206 5.71 -4.74 11.16
C GLY A 206 6.57 -4.17 12.29
N LEU A 207 7.72 -3.59 11.96
CA LEU A 207 8.60 -2.92 12.92
C LEU A 207 7.91 -1.75 13.63
N GLY A 208 7.18 -0.91 12.89
CA GLY A 208 6.40 0.20 13.48
C GLY A 208 5.31 -0.29 14.43
N ALA A 209 4.59 -1.37 14.08
CA ALA A 209 3.59 -1.97 14.96
C ALA A 209 4.18 -2.53 16.26
N LEU A 210 5.45 -2.94 16.24
CA LEU A 210 6.21 -3.40 17.40
C LEU A 210 6.89 -2.24 18.18
N GLY A 211 6.73 -0.99 17.75
CA GLY A 211 7.34 0.19 18.39
C GLY A 211 8.79 0.50 17.97
N HIS A 212 9.26 -0.08 16.86
CA HIS A 212 10.60 0.11 16.31
C HIS A 212 10.63 1.09 15.12
N ASP A 213 10.17 2.32 15.35
CA ASP A 213 9.94 3.33 14.28
C ASP A 213 11.21 3.70 13.49
N LEU A 214 12.37 3.79 14.15
CA LEU A 214 13.64 4.04 13.48
C LEU A 214 14.03 2.89 12.55
N ALA A 215 13.87 1.64 13.00
CA ALA A 215 14.16 0.47 12.18
C ALA A 215 13.23 0.43 10.96
N ALA A 216 11.95 0.78 11.16
CA ALA A 216 10.99 0.90 10.06
C ALA A 216 11.42 1.95 9.02
N GLN A 217 11.89 3.13 9.46
CA GLN A 217 12.36 4.17 8.55
C GLN A 217 13.64 3.79 7.81
N ILE A 218 14.61 3.17 8.49
CA ILE A 218 15.84 2.69 7.86
C ILE A 218 15.50 1.69 6.74
N VAL A 219 14.56 0.77 7.00
CA VAL A 219 14.09 -0.20 6.00
C VAL A 219 13.42 0.48 4.80
N LEU A 220 12.66 1.56 5.01
CA LEU A 220 12.03 2.33 3.93
C LEU A 220 13.03 3.16 3.11
N GLN A 221 14.11 3.64 3.74
CA GLN A 221 15.15 4.45 3.09
C GLN A 221 16.12 3.63 2.23
N GLY A 222 16.25 2.31 2.48
CA GLY A 222 17.07 1.38 1.69
C GLY A 222 16.50 0.99 0.31
N ARG A 223 15.69 1.84 -0.33
CA ARG A 223 15.11 1.59 -1.66
C ARG A 223 16.09 1.95 -2.80
N GLY A 224 16.83 0.95 -3.26
CA GLY A 224 16.94 0.64 -4.70
C GLY A 224 17.72 1.53 -5.67
N GLU A 225 18.08 2.77 -5.35
CA GLU A 225 19.05 3.57 -6.10
C GLU A 225 19.85 4.40 -5.10
N ALA A 226 21.16 4.20 -5.05
CA ALA A 226 22.04 5.12 -4.34
C ALA A 226 22.15 6.38 -5.20
N PRO A 227 21.61 7.55 -4.80
CA PRO A 227 22.05 8.79 -5.41
C PRO A 227 23.53 8.96 -5.08
N GLU A 228 24.34 9.34 -6.07
CA GLU A 228 25.74 9.70 -5.85
C GLU A 228 25.86 10.71 -4.69
N GLY A 229 26.62 10.34 -3.67
CA GLY A 229 26.69 11.03 -2.38
C GLY A 229 25.88 10.31 -1.30
N ALA A 230 26.45 9.28 -0.68
CA ALA A 230 25.82 8.47 0.36
C ALA A 230 25.22 9.33 1.50
N PRO A 231 23.92 9.25 1.81
CA PRO A 231 23.33 10.00 2.91
C PRO A 231 23.32 9.17 4.21
N VAL A 232 23.71 9.81 5.32
CA VAL A 232 23.26 9.74 6.73
C VAL A 232 23.31 8.42 7.56
N PRO A 233 22.60 7.28 7.31
CA PRO A 233 22.56 6.19 8.30
C PRO A 233 23.89 5.45 8.51
N ALA A 234 24.82 5.50 7.54
CA ALA A 234 26.15 4.90 7.72
C ALA A 234 27.07 5.77 8.60
N ARG A 235 26.82 7.09 8.69
CA ARG A 235 27.63 8.03 9.46
C ARG A 235 27.23 8.06 10.93
N PHE A 236 25.95 8.00 11.27
CA PHE A 236 25.50 8.12 12.66
C PHE A 236 25.10 6.76 13.25
N LEU A 237 25.68 6.39 14.38
CA LEU A 237 25.29 5.22 15.17
C LEU A 237 24.26 5.62 16.22
N VAL A 238 23.07 5.04 16.19
CA VAL A 238 22.07 5.25 17.23
C VAL A 238 22.42 4.42 18.48
N ARG A 239 22.34 5.05 19.65
CA ARG A 239 22.62 4.44 20.97
C ARG A 239 21.35 4.21 21.78
N ALA A 240 20.48 5.20 21.85
CA ALA A 240 19.29 5.15 22.70
C ALA A 240 18.15 6.00 22.12
N SER A 241 16.91 5.70 22.50
CA SER A 241 15.77 6.57 22.24
C SER A 241 15.69 7.68 23.28
N LEU A 242 15.22 8.86 22.87
CA LEU A 242 15.02 10.00 23.76
C LEU A 242 13.54 10.16 24.12
N PRO A 243 13.23 10.56 25.37
CA PRO A 243 11.87 10.88 25.75
C PRO A 243 11.37 12.12 25.00
N ALA A 244 10.10 12.08 24.54
CA ALA A 244 9.27 13.20 24.11
C ALA A 244 10.03 14.46 23.62
N SER A 245 10.31 14.52 22.31
CA SER A 245 10.94 15.68 21.69
C SER A 245 9.94 16.56 20.94
N PHE A 246 10.37 17.69 20.38
CA PHE A 246 9.52 18.48 19.48
C PHE A 246 9.20 17.75 18.17
N SER A 247 9.95 16.69 17.83
CA SER A 247 9.68 15.76 16.75
C SER A 247 9.05 14.47 17.28
N GLY A 248 8.17 13.83 16.49
CA GLY A 248 7.46 12.62 16.90
C GLY A 248 8.37 11.49 17.41
N ALA A 249 9.62 11.42 16.95
CA ALA A 249 10.67 10.56 17.51
C ALA A 249 12.04 11.26 17.55
N ALA A 250 12.84 10.95 18.58
CA ALA A 250 14.22 11.42 18.73
C ALA A 250 15.13 10.35 19.37
N TYR A 251 16.42 10.41 19.06
CA TYR A 251 17.41 9.42 19.46
C TYR A 251 18.76 10.07 19.82
N GLU A 252 19.47 9.45 20.75
CA GLU A 252 20.89 9.70 21.01
C GLU A 252 21.72 8.87 20.04
N GLY A 253 22.80 9.46 19.50
CA GLY A 253 23.73 8.74 18.66
C GLY A 253 25.15 9.30 18.68
N ILE A 254 26.02 8.68 17.90
CA ILE A 254 27.42 9.09 17.69
C ILE A 254 27.65 9.28 16.19
N ASP A 255 28.21 10.41 15.79
CA ASP A 255 28.80 10.58 14.47
C ASP A 255 30.09 9.75 14.37
N ARG A 256 30.09 8.69 13.57
CA ARG A 256 31.24 7.78 13.42
C ARG A 256 32.45 8.43 12.74
N VAL A 257 32.27 9.57 12.09
CA VAL A 257 33.38 10.30 11.44
C VAL A 257 34.06 11.23 12.43
N THR A 258 33.29 12.02 13.18
CA THR A 258 33.82 13.00 14.12
C THR A 258 33.94 12.46 15.56
N LEU A 259 33.35 11.29 15.81
CA LEU A 259 33.13 10.68 17.13
C LEU A 259 32.32 11.56 18.09
N ALA A 260 31.67 12.62 17.58
CA ALA A 260 30.84 13.50 18.39
C ALA A 260 29.51 12.84 18.74
N GLU A 261 29.04 13.08 19.96
CA GLU A 261 27.68 12.72 20.37
C GLU A 261 26.67 13.66 19.69
N VAL A 262 25.56 13.09 19.21
CA VAL A 262 24.53 13.81 18.47
C VAL A 262 23.12 13.44 18.93
N GLU A 263 22.19 14.37 18.75
CA GLU A 263 20.75 14.16 18.86
C GLU A 263 20.14 14.05 17.45
N ILE A 264 19.35 13.00 17.22
CA ILE A 264 18.79 12.63 15.92
C ILE A 264 17.27 12.72 16.00
N HIS A 265 16.67 13.67 15.29
CA HIS A 265 15.24 13.89 15.22
C HIS A 265 14.65 13.37 13.90
N LEU A 266 13.56 12.60 14.01
CA LEU A 266 12.78 12.15 12.86
C LEU A 266 11.51 12.99 12.76
N LEU A 267 11.46 13.89 11.78
CA LEU A 267 10.36 14.84 11.57
C LEU A 267 9.16 14.24 10.83
N LEU A 268 9.32 13.04 10.25
CA LEU A 268 8.30 12.36 9.44
C LEU A 268 7.69 11.12 10.13
N ALA A 269 7.98 10.87 11.40
CA ALA A 269 7.65 9.61 12.07
C ALA A 269 6.15 9.27 12.13
N GLU A 270 5.26 10.26 12.12
CA GLU A 270 3.81 10.05 12.30
C GLU A 270 2.98 10.23 11.02
N LEU A 271 3.60 10.59 9.89
CA LEU A 271 2.89 10.75 8.62
C LEU A 271 2.57 9.37 8.03
N GLN A 272 1.35 8.90 8.28
CA GLN A 272 0.81 7.70 7.65
C GLN A 272 0.91 7.77 6.12
N GLU A 273 0.91 6.58 5.50
CA GLU A 273 1.31 6.14 4.14
C GLU A 273 1.05 7.03 2.91
N SER A 274 0.36 8.16 3.02
CA SER A 274 0.00 9.04 1.90
C SER A 274 0.71 10.41 1.89
N GLY A 275 1.51 10.75 2.92
CA GLY A 275 2.02 12.11 3.13
C GLY A 275 3.49 12.38 2.76
N ALA A 276 4.40 11.42 2.90
CA ALA A 276 5.85 11.66 2.73
C ALA A 276 6.26 12.09 1.31
N GLY A 277 5.48 11.68 0.30
CA GLY A 277 5.63 12.08 -1.10
C GLY A 277 4.77 13.28 -1.52
N ASP A 278 3.97 13.86 -0.62
CA ASP A 278 3.20 15.07 -0.93
C ASP A 278 4.18 16.24 -1.14
N PRO A 279 4.17 16.91 -2.30
CA PRO A 279 4.98 18.10 -2.52
C PRO A 279 4.81 19.16 -1.43
N ALA A 280 3.64 19.23 -0.78
CA ALA A 280 3.38 20.16 0.30
C ALA A 280 4.15 19.84 1.61
N VAL A 281 4.45 18.56 1.87
CA VAL A 281 5.25 18.11 3.02
C VAL A 281 6.72 18.41 2.76
N GLN A 282 7.20 18.11 1.57
CA GLN A 282 8.57 18.42 1.14
C GLN A 282 8.83 19.94 1.13
N ASP A 283 7.89 20.73 0.60
CA ASP A 283 7.96 22.20 0.65
C ASP A 283 8.05 22.74 2.10
N ALA A 284 7.39 22.08 3.04
CA ALA A 284 7.42 22.45 4.46
C ALA A 284 8.74 22.09 5.14
N LEU A 285 9.28 20.89 4.87
CA LEU A 285 10.60 20.48 5.35
C LEU A 285 11.70 21.37 4.77
N GLU A 286 11.62 21.74 3.50
CA GLU A 286 12.60 22.64 2.87
C GLU A 286 12.47 24.08 3.42
N ALA A 287 11.25 24.52 3.76
CA ALA A 287 11.07 25.81 4.44
C ALA A 287 11.63 25.81 5.86
N PHE A 288 11.45 24.71 6.60
CA PHE A 288 12.08 24.50 7.90
C PHE A 288 13.60 24.48 7.79
N HIS A 289 14.15 23.69 6.86
CA HIS A 289 15.57 23.59 6.57
C HIS A 289 16.24 24.96 6.42
N ARG A 290 15.70 25.80 5.53
CA ARG A 290 16.25 27.13 5.27
C ARG A 290 16.23 28.03 6.51
N ARG A 291 15.18 27.95 7.33
CA ARG A 291 15.04 28.76 8.54
C ARG A 291 15.98 28.27 9.64
N ALA A 292 16.08 26.95 9.81
CA ALA A 292 16.93 26.32 10.78
C ALA A 292 18.41 26.61 10.50
N LEU A 293 18.86 26.45 9.24
CA LEU A 293 20.23 26.80 8.84
C LEU A 293 20.51 28.30 8.96
N ALA A 294 19.59 29.17 8.55
CA ALA A 294 19.76 30.62 8.67
C ALA A 294 19.88 31.08 10.12
N ALA A 295 19.18 30.42 11.05
CA ALA A 295 19.32 30.69 12.48
C ALA A 295 20.64 30.15 13.04
N ALA A 296 21.04 28.93 12.66
CA ALA A 296 22.31 28.35 13.08
C ALA A 296 23.53 29.19 12.63
N ALA A 297 23.45 29.81 11.44
CA ALA A 297 24.49 30.71 10.92
C ALA A 297 24.64 32.04 11.67
N LEU A 298 23.78 32.32 12.66
CA LEU A 298 23.91 33.50 13.52
C LEU A 298 25.06 33.40 14.52
N GLU A 299 25.54 32.18 14.78
CA GLU A 299 26.62 31.89 15.75
C GLU A 299 26.41 32.58 17.12
N HIS A 300 25.15 32.65 17.57
CA HIS A 300 24.80 33.30 18.83
C HIS A 300 24.84 32.29 19.99
N PRO A 301 25.40 32.63 21.17
CA PRO A 301 25.52 31.69 22.30
C PRO A 301 24.21 31.06 22.77
N ALA A 302 23.09 31.78 22.63
CA ALA A 302 21.75 31.30 22.97
C ALA A 302 21.06 30.50 21.85
N ILE A 303 21.67 30.30 20.68
CA ILE A 303 21.08 29.58 19.54
C ILE A 303 21.84 28.27 19.33
N ARG A 304 21.09 27.15 19.31
CA ARG A 304 21.65 25.82 19.10
C ARG A 304 22.09 25.65 17.65
N GLY A 305 23.30 25.14 17.46
CA GLY A 305 23.82 24.79 16.14
C GLY A 305 23.10 23.59 15.52
N ILE A 306 23.37 23.36 14.24
CA ILE A 306 22.87 22.20 13.48
C ILE A 306 24.08 21.45 12.93
N VAL A 307 24.14 20.14 13.18
CA VAL A 307 25.18 19.29 12.60
C VAL A 307 24.84 18.98 11.16
N GLN A 308 23.61 18.54 10.91
CA GLN A 308 23.14 18.17 9.58
C GLN A 308 21.62 18.21 9.50
N PHE A 309 21.10 18.52 8.32
CA PHE A 309 19.68 18.38 8.02
C PHE A 309 19.50 17.69 6.66
N ASP A 310 18.58 16.75 6.59
CA ASP A 310 18.13 16.12 5.36
C ASP A 310 16.63 16.35 5.20
N ALA A 311 16.28 17.30 4.32
CA ALA A 311 14.90 17.67 4.05
C ALA A 311 14.10 16.56 3.37
N ARG A 312 14.76 15.71 2.57
CA ARG A 312 14.10 14.62 1.84
C ARG A 312 13.75 13.49 2.80
N ALA A 313 14.70 13.15 3.66
CA ALA A 313 14.54 12.13 4.69
C ALA A 313 13.75 12.62 5.92
N GLY A 314 13.61 13.94 6.08
CA GLY A 314 13.01 14.55 7.28
C GLY A 314 13.84 14.29 8.54
N ILE A 315 15.17 14.26 8.40
CA ILE A 315 16.09 13.99 9.51
C ILE A 315 16.81 15.28 9.89
N LEU A 316 16.81 15.59 11.18
CA LEU A 316 17.63 16.66 11.75
C LEU A 316 18.62 16.09 12.75
N ILE A 317 19.88 16.46 12.60
CA ILE A 317 20.98 16.10 13.50
C ILE A 317 21.44 17.37 14.21
N LEU A 318 21.40 17.34 15.54
CA LEU A 318 21.83 18.42 16.43
C LEU A 318 23.04 17.96 17.26
N PRO A 319 23.88 18.89 17.74
CA PRO A 319 24.91 18.56 18.72
C PRO A 319 24.26 18.00 19.98
N TRP A 320 24.78 16.92 20.56
CA TRP A 320 24.29 16.45 21.85
C TRP A 320 24.59 17.47 22.96
N GLU A 321 23.60 17.70 23.83
CA GLU A 321 23.74 18.59 24.98
C GLU A 321 23.45 17.78 26.23
N ALA A 322 24.39 17.76 27.17
CA ALA A 322 24.30 16.93 28.38
C ALA A 322 23.25 17.42 29.40
N GLY A 323 22.74 18.65 29.24
CA GLY A 323 21.78 19.24 30.15
C GLY A 323 20.34 18.77 29.90
N ASN A 324 19.53 18.76 30.97
CA ASN A 324 18.10 18.51 30.83
C ASN A 324 17.40 19.66 30.07
N ASN A 325 16.18 19.42 29.58
CA ASN A 325 15.35 20.50 29.06
C ASN A 325 14.93 21.49 30.16
N LEU A 326 14.53 22.69 29.75
CA LEU A 326 14.15 23.77 30.65
C LEU A 326 12.95 23.39 31.54
N ARG A 327 12.02 22.54 31.06
CA ARG A 327 10.91 22.01 31.89
C ARG A 327 11.44 21.29 33.13
N ALA A 328 12.46 20.44 32.97
CA ALA A 328 13.05 19.72 34.09
C ALA A 328 13.77 20.62 35.09
N LEU A 329 14.12 21.86 34.72
CA LEU A 329 14.65 22.87 35.63
C LEU A 329 13.56 23.65 36.37
N ILE A 330 12.32 23.66 35.86
CA ILE A 330 11.16 24.31 36.47
C ILE A 330 10.38 23.27 37.29
N ARG A 331 11.02 22.66 38.29
CA ARG A 331 10.37 21.72 39.23
C ARG A 331 9.73 22.47 40.40
N PRO A 332 8.66 21.95 41.04
CA PRO A 332 8.11 22.53 42.27
C PRO A 332 9.21 22.74 43.33
N PRO A 333 9.24 23.90 44.03
CA PRO A 333 8.25 24.98 44.07
C PRO A 333 8.36 26.02 42.93
N GLY A 334 9.25 25.82 41.96
CA GLY A 334 9.53 26.75 40.86
C GLY A 334 11.00 27.16 40.82
N MET A 335 11.35 28.04 39.89
CA MET A 335 12.71 28.56 39.75
C MET A 335 12.88 29.88 40.53
N PRO A 336 13.99 30.09 41.27
CA PRO A 336 14.26 31.37 41.91
C PRO A 336 14.24 32.53 40.90
N LEU A 337 13.55 33.62 41.26
CA LEU A 337 13.33 34.76 40.36
C LEU A 337 14.62 35.33 39.73
N PRO A 338 15.75 35.48 40.47
CA PRO A 338 17.00 35.95 39.85
C PRO A 338 17.50 35.02 38.74
N ARG A 339 17.39 33.70 38.95
CA ARG A 339 17.78 32.70 37.95
C ARG A 339 16.84 32.74 36.75
N ALA A 340 15.53 32.79 36.98
CA ALA A 340 14.55 32.90 35.89
C ALA A 340 14.79 34.14 35.02
N ARG A 341 15.03 35.32 35.65
CA ARG A 341 15.37 36.55 34.93
C ARG A 341 16.62 36.41 34.07
N ALA A 342 17.67 35.79 34.61
CA ALA A 342 18.92 35.58 33.87
C ALA A 342 18.72 34.69 32.64
N LEU A 343 18.01 33.56 32.78
CA LEU A 343 17.73 32.67 31.65
C LEU A 343 16.81 33.32 30.61
N ILE A 344 15.81 34.07 31.04
CA ILE A 344 14.91 34.81 30.13
C ILE A 344 15.70 35.87 29.36
N ALA A 345 16.54 36.67 30.03
CA ALA A 345 17.36 37.68 29.36
C ALA A 345 18.27 37.05 28.28
N PHE A 346 18.94 35.95 28.63
CA PHE A 346 19.78 35.19 27.70
C PHE A 346 19.00 34.69 26.46
N LEU A 347 17.80 34.13 26.66
CA LEU A 347 16.94 33.70 25.55
C LEU A 347 16.45 34.90 24.72
N LEU A 348 16.12 36.03 25.34
CA LEU A 348 15.66 37.23 24.64
C LEU A 348 16.76 37.84 23.76
N GLU A 349 18.02 37.79 24.19
CA GLU A 349 19.17 38.20 23.36
C GLU A 349 19.26 37.36 22.07
N GLY A 350 19.14 36.03 22.19
CA GLY A 350 19.13 35.13 21.03
C GLY A 350 17.92 35.34 20.12
N LEU A 351 16.73 35.52 20.69
CA LEU A 351 15.52 35.83 19.92
C LEU A 351 15.64 37.19 19.21
N ALA A 352 16.20 38.21 19.86
CA ALA A 352 16.42 39.51 19.25
C ALA A 352 17.37 39.42 18.04
N ALA A 353 18.48 38.67 18.17
CA ALA A 353 19.41 38.41 17.08
C ALA A 353 18.74 37.71 15.89
N ALA A 354 17.87 36.73 16.15
CA ALA A 354 17.11 36.02 15.12
C ALA A 354 16.03 36.91 14.47
N HIS A 355 15.28 37.65 15.28
CA HIS A 355 14.23 38.57 14.81
C HIS A 355 14.80 39.70 13.95
N ALA A 356 16.01 40.19 14.25
CA ALA A 356 16.70 41.18 13.42
C ALA A 356 16.97 40.68 11.98
N ARG A 357 17.03 39.34 11.79
CA ARG A 357 17.13 38.69 10.48
C ARG A 357 15.79 38.15 9.95
N GLY A 358 14.67 38.50 10.58
CA GLY A 358 13.33 38.06 10.19
C GLY A 358 13.05 36.57 10.43
N LEU A 359 13.84 35.90 11.28
CA LEU A 359 13.69 34.49 11.61
C LEU A 359 12.78 34.35 12.83
N VAL A 360 11.79 33.46 12.74
CA VAL A 360 10.83 33.18 13.81
C VAL A 360 11.06 31.77 14.34
N HIS A 361 11.09 31.59 15.66
CA HIS A 361 11.27 30.27 16.27
C HIS A 361 10.09 29.34 15.97
N GLY A 362 8.86 29.83 16.21
CA GLY A 362 7.62 29.15 15.82
C GLY A 362 7.03 28.18 16.86
N SER A 363 7.79 27.81 17.90
CA SER A 363 7.31 27.03 19.05
C SER A 363 8.26 27.17 20.24
N LEU A 364 7.92 27.97 21.25
CA LEU A 364 8.75 28.16 22.45
C LEU A 364 8.11 27.45 23.64
N LEU A 365 8.40 26.16 23.80
CA LEU A 365 7.96 25.36 24.94
C LEU A 365 9.15 24.99 25.83
N PRO A 366 9.04 25.06 27.17
CA PRO A 366 10.14 24.66 28.06
C PRO A 366 10.62 23.22 27.86
N ALA A 367 9.74 22.32 27.44
CA ALA A 367 10.11 20.93 27.14
C ALA A 367 10.97 20.78 25.86
N GLN A 368 11.00 21.82 25.01
CA GLN A 368 11.72 21.82 23.72
C GLN A 368 13.05 22.59 23.79
N LEU A 369 13.33 23.29 24.88
CA LEU A 369 14.58 24.03 25.08
C LEU A 369 15.55 23.15 25.87
N VAL A 370 16.51 22.55 25.18
CA VAL A 370 17.60 21.79 25.82
C VAL A 370 18.60 22.75 26.44
N CYS A 371 19.14 22.41 27.60
CA CYS A 371 20.15 23.23 28.27
C CYS A 371 21.56 22.71 27.98
N ASP A 372 22.50 23.64 27.85
CA ASP A 372 23.92 23.31 27.79
C ASP A 372 24.45 22.77 29.12
N ALA A 373 25.73 22.40 29.16
CA ALA A 373 26.40 21.94 30.38
C ALA A 373 26.41 22.96 31.53
N ALA A 374 26.26 24.26 31.24
CA ALA A 374 26.14 25.32 32.25
C ALA A 374 24.69 25.54 32.72
N GLY A 375 23.73 24.77 32.19
CA GLY A 375 22.31 24.90 32.50
C GLY A 375 21.66 26.11 31.85
N ARG A 376 22.24 26.65 30.76
CA ARG A 376 21.66 27.72 29.96
C ARG A 376 20.80 27.11 28.84
N PRO A 377 19.52 27.51 28.72
CA PRO A 377 18.65 26.98 27.67
C PRO A 377 19.07 27.51 26.29
N LEU A 378 19.08 26.62 25.31
CA LEU A 378 19.42 26.93 23.92
C LEU A 378 18.17 26.99 23.05
N LEU A 379 18.10 28.00 22.19
CA LEU A 379 17.04 28.19 21.19
C LEU A 379 17.34 27.35 19.95
N GLY A 380 16.50 26.38 19.64
CA GLY A 380 16.57 25.72 18.35
C GLY A 380 15.93 24.33 18.32
N PRO A 381 15.62 23.83 17.12
CA PRO A 381 15.77 24.48 15.81
C PRO A 381 14.65 25.50 15.49
N PHE A 382 14.98 26.54 14.71
CA PHE A 382 14.04 27.58 14.28
C PHE A 382 13.16 27.14 13.11
N GLY A 383 11.98 27.74 13.00
CA GLY A 383 11.06 27.54 11.87
C GLY A 383 10.03 26.43 12.09
N ALA A 384 9.82 26.00 13.34
CA ALA A 384 8.89 24.94 13.70
C ALA A 384 7.45 25.20 13.21
N ASP A 385 7.08 26.46 12.98
CA ASP A 385 5.80 26.87 12.39
C ASP A 385 5.59 26.34 10.95
N ALA A 386 6.66 26.07 10.22
CA ALA A 386 6.59 25.45 8.89
C ALA A 386 6.09 24.00 8.94
N ILE A 387 6.41 23.29 10.03
CA ILE A 387 6.17 21.84 10.22
C ILE A 387 5.15 21.53 11.32
N ALA A 388 4.60 22.55 11.99
CA ALA A 388 3.66 22.42 13.11
C ALA A 388 2.38 21.63 12.78
N GLY A 389 1.96 21.57 11.51
CA GLY A 389 0.82 20.78 11.06
C GLY A 389 1.15 19.36 10.60
N LEU A 390 2.43 18.96 10.65
CA LEU A 390 2.94 17.68 10.16
C LEU A 390 3.43 16.74 11.28
N ILE A 391 3.72 17.30 12.45
CA ILE A 391 4.43 16.63 13.56
C ILE A 391 3.53 16.41 14.78
N ALA A 392 2.36 17.03 14.81
CA ALA A 392 1.56 17.12 16.02
C ALA A 392 0.58 15.96 16.17
N THR A 393 0.99 14.81 16.74
CA THR A 393 0.08 13.84 17.39
C THR A 393 0.77 12.78 18.27
N ARG A 394 1.28 13.15 19.45
CA ARG A 394 1.29 12.22 20.62
C ARG A 394 1.63 12.78 21.99
N THR A 395 2.03 14.04 22.13
CA THR A 395 2.37 14.60 23.45
C THR A 395 1.37 15.71 23.83
N GLY A 396 1.00 15.80 25.11
CA GLY A 396 0.22 16.91 25.68
C GLY A 396 0.84 18.31 25.46
N ALA A 397 1.97 18.38 24.74
CA ALA A 397 2.52 19.57 24.12
C ALA A 397 1.53 20.29 23.20
N LEU A 398 0.56 19.61 22.57
CA LEU A 398 -0.47 20.32 21.80
C LEU A 398 -1.36 21.20 22.70
N GLU A 399 -1.78 20.69 23.85
CA GLU A 399 -2.58 21.46 24.82
C GLU A 399 -1.77 22.62 25.39
N GLU A 400 -0.53 22.34 25.79
CA GLU A 400 0.38 23.39 26.30
C GLU A 400 0.66 24.45 25.23
N LEU A 401 0.96 24.04 23.99
CA LEU A 401 1.16 24.95 22.87
C LEU A 401 -0.09 25.79 22.63
N LEU A 402 -1.30 25.22 22.67
CA LEU A 402 -2.56 25.96 22.51
C LEU A 402 -2.79 27.00 23.61
N THR A 403 -2.29 26.78 24.83
CA THR A 403 -2.36 27.76 25.93
C THR A 403 -1.43 28.95 25.71
N ILE A 404 -0.24 28.73 25.13
CA ILE A 404 0.76 29.79 24.89
C ILE A 404 0.73 30.37 23.46
N THR A 405 -0.07 29.78 22.55
CA THR A 405 -0.18 30.24 21.17
C THR A 405 -0.88 31.58 21.10
N ALA A 406 -0.26 32.54 20.41
CA ALA A 406 -0.80 33.87 20.21
C ALA A 406 -2.22 33.83 19.56
N PRO A 407 -3.17 34.65 20.04
CA PRO A 407 -4.57 34.57 19.63
C PRO A 407 -4.78 34.78 18.12
N GLU A 408 -3.98 35.61 17.47
CA GLU A 408 -3.98 35.84 16.02
C GLU A 408 -3.49 34.62 15.22
N VAL A 409 -2.61 33.79 15.80
CA VAL A 409 -2.16 32.53 15.20
C VAL A 409 -3.26 31.47 15.33
N ARG A 410 -3.89 31.38 16.52
CA ARG A 410 -5.03 30.50 16.79
C ARG A 410 -6.25 30.84 15.93
N ALA A 411 -6.49 32.14 15.68
CA ALA A 411 -7.52 32.63 14.76
C ALA A 411 -7.17 32.45 13.27
N GLY A 412 -6.00 31.88 12.94
CA GLY A 412 -5.59 31.53 11.59
C GLY A 412 -4.90 32.66 10.82
N GLY A 413 -3.90 33.30 11.46
CA GLY A 413 -3.17 34.51 11.05
C GLY A 413 -2.76 34.69 9.56
N PRO A 414 -2.18 35.85 9.20
CA PRO A 414 -2.05 36.36 7.83
C PRO A 414 -1.43 35.40 6.81
N HIS A 415 -0.59 34.45 7.24
CA HIS A 415 -0.01 33.39 6.40
C HIS A 415 -1.06 32.43 5.79
N ARG A 416 -2.14 32.07 6.50
CA ARG A 416 -3.22 31.24 5.92
C ARG A 416 -4.06 32.03 4.90
N ARG A 417 -4.25 33.34 5.09
CA ARG A 417 -4.95 34.21 4.12
C ARG A 417 -4.20 34.30 2.80
N GLN A 418 -2.87 34.49 2.83
CA GLN A 418 -2.04 34.52 1.62
C GLN A 418 -1.99 33.17 0.91
N ARG A 419 -1.96 32.05 1.65
CA ARG A 419 -1.98 30.69 1.09
C ARG A 419 -3.33 30.35 0.44
N ARG A 420 -4.46 30.77 1.03
CA ARG A 420 -5.80 30.69 0.39
C ARG A 420 -5.90 31.55 -0.87
N LEU A 421 -5.33 32.76 -0.86
CA LEU A 421 -5.30 33.66 -2.04
C LEU A 421 -4.43 33.09 -3.18
N ARG A 422 -3.27 32.49 -2.88
CA ARG A 422 -2.41 31.82 -3.86
C ARG A 422 -3.08 30.57 -4.46
N ARG A 423 -3.74 29.73 -3.64
CA ARG A 423 -4.51 28.56 -4.12
C ARG A 423 -5.69 28.96 -5.02
N ARG A 424 -6.38 30.07 -4.71
CA ARG A 424 -7.44 30.62 -5.58
C ARG A 424 -6.90 31.12 -6.93
N ARG A 425 -5.73 31.76 -6.96
CA ARG A 425 -5.08 32.20 -8.21
C ARG A 425 -4.59 31.04 -9.08
N ALA A 426 -4.07 29.97 -8.46
CA ALA A 426 -3.66 28.75 -9.16
C ALA A 426 -4.87 27.99 -9.78
N ALA A 427 -5.96 27.83 -9.02
CA ALA A 427 -7.19 27.23 -9.51
C ALA A 427 -7.86 28.05 -10.63
N GLY A 428 -7.75 29.38 -10.58
CA GLY A 428 -8.22 30.28 -11.65
C GLY A 428 -7.42 30.18 -12.96
N ARG A 429 -6.12 29.88 -12.88
CA ARG A 429 -5.27 29.63 -14.06
C ARG A 429 -5.49 28.24 -14.67
N ALA A 430 -5.74 27.21 -13.85
CA ALA A 430 -6.06 25.86 -14.32
C ALA A 430 -7.41 25.81 -15.07
N ARG A 431 -8.42 26.57 -14.65
CA ARG A 431 -9.72 26.67 -15.34
C ARG A 431 -9.67 27.41 -16.69
N ARG A 432 -8.62 28.21 -16.95
CA ARG A 432 -8.45 28.92 -18.24
C ARG A 432 -7.67 28.12 -19.30
N ARG A 433 -7.14 26.94 -18.95
CA ARG A 433 -6.31 26.10 -19.84
C ARG A 433 -6.96 24.78 -20.29
N GLN A 434 -8.28 24.64 -20.22
CA GLN A 434 -8.98 23.53 -20.91
C GLN A 434 -9.39 23.96 -22.33
N PRO A 435 -8.96 23.25 -23.40
CA PRO A 435 -9.39 23.55 -24.76
C PRO A 435 -10.86 23.15 -24.94
N ARG A 436 -11.67 24.08 -25.45
CA ARG A 436 -13.09 23.87 -25.77
C ARG A 436 -13.20 22.77 -26.83
N ARG A 437 -13.73 21.60 -26.46
CA ARG A 437 -14.14 20.55 -27.40
C ARG A 437 -15.22 21.12 -28.34
N GLN A 438 -14.90 21.15 -29.63
CA GLN A 438 -15.85 21.45 -30.70
C GLN A 438 -17.00 20.44 -30.65
N ARG A 439 -18.22 20.91 -30.38
CA ARG A 439 -19.44 20.15 -30.63
C ARG A 439 -19.99 20.64 -31.97
N ALA A 440 -19.83 19.82 -33.01
CA ALA A 440 -20.57 19.94 -34.25
C ALA A 440 -22.04 19.64 -33.99
N ARG A 441 -22.95 20.58 -34.32
CA ARG A 441 -24.34 20.28 -34.69
C ARG A 441 -24.84 21.32 -35.70
N GLY A 442 -25.43 20.80 -36.77
CA GLY A 442 -25.93 21.50 -37.95
C GLY A 442 -27.15 22.41 -37.73
N PRO A 443 -27.76 22.92 -38.82
CA PRO A 443 -28.24 24.29 -38.85
C PRO A 443 -29.76 24.47 -38.71
N ARG A 444 -30.11 25.71 -38.33
CA ARG A 444 -31.38 26.46 -38.55
C ARG A 444 -32.60 26.13 -37.67
N GLY A 445 -33.04 27.17 -36.96
CA GLY A 445 -34.39 27.29 -36.40
C GLY A 445 -34.60 28.68 -35.79
N ARG A 446 -35.51 29.47 -36.38
CA ARG A 446 -35.75 30.91 -36.16
C ARG A 446 -36.56 31.21 -34.87
N ARG A 447 -36.28 32.39 -34.31
CA ARG A 447 -37.19 33.39 -33.67
C ARG A 447 -37.84 33.09 -32.30
N GLY A 448 -37.72 34.05 -31.40
CA GLY A 448 -38.63 34.26 -30.25
C GLY A 448 -38.04 35.15 -29.16
N ARG A 449 -38.40 36.45 -29.14
CA ARG A 449 -38.03 37.43 -28.09
C ARG A 449 -38.76 37.13 -26.75
N PRO A 450 -38.24 37.60 -25.59
CA PRO A 450 -38.74 37.25 -24.27
C PRO A 450 -39.84 38.20 -23.76
N ARG A 451 -40.69 37.71 -22.84
CA ARG A 451 -41.55 38.53 -21.98
C ARG A 451 -41.53 38.02 -20.51
N PRO A 452 -41.83 38.89 -19.53
CA PRO A 452 -41.21 38.87 -18.19
C PRO A 452 -42.07 38.26 -17.07
N ARG A 453 -41.42 38.09 -15.91
CA ARG A 453 -41.90 37.58 -14.60
C ARG A 453 -43.22 38.19 -14.09
N PRO A 454 -43.89 37.48 -13.16
CA PRO A 454 -44.57 38.12 -12.03
C PRO A 454 -44.05 37.68 -10.65
N ARG A 455 -44.32 38.54 -9.66
CA ARG A 455 -43.90 38.56 -8.25
C ARG A 455 -44.73 37.63 -7.34
N ALA A 456 -44.19 37.35 -6.15
CA ALA A 456 -44.80 36.67 -4.99
C ALA A 456 -45.97 37.45 -4.34
N PRO A 457 -46.75 36.81 -3.44
CA PRO A 457 -46.81 37.29 -2.04
C PRO A 457 -46.96 36.17 -0.94
N PRO A 458 -47.00 36.53 0.37
CA PRO A 458 -46.60 35.69 1.52
C PRO A 458 -47.74 35.32 2.53
N GLY A 459 -47.44 34.47 3.52
CA GLY A 459 -48.22 34.25 4.77
C GLY A 459 -47.63 33.08 5.58
N ARG A 460 -47.16 33.26 6.85
CA ARG A 460 -47.90 33.12 8.14
C ARG A 460 -48.40 31.67 8.35
N ASP A 461 -48.06 30.91 9.40
CA ASP A 461 -48.23 31.18 10.84
C ASP A 461 -47.37 30.27 11.75
N ARG A 462 -47.08 30.74 12.96
CA ARG A 462 -46.78 29.95 14.19
C ARG A 462 -48.05 29.91 15.03
N PRO A 463 -48.26 28.88 15.89
CA PRO A 463 -48.28 29.22 17.33
C PRO A 463 -47.77 28.13 18.32
N ALA A 464 -47.34 28.65 19.48
CA ALA A 464 -47.50 28.17 20.88
C ALA A 464 -46.84 26.84 21.33
N ARG A 465 -45.87 26.77 22.26
CA ARG A 465 -45.85 27.11 23.72
C ARG A 465 -46.99 26.50 24.54
N ALA A 466 -46.66 25.46 25.33
CA ALA A 466 -47.37 25.05 26.54
C ALA A 466 -46.35 24.75 27.67
N HIS A 467 -46.69 25.23 28.86
CA HIS A 467 -46.08 25.10 30.18
C HIS A 467 -46.06 23.64 30.70
N ALA A 468 -44.98 23.12 31.31
CA ALA A 468 -44.51 23.24 32.72
C ALA A 468 -45.05 22.08 33.65
N PRO A 469 -44.65 21.94 34.93
CA PRO A 469 -43.76 20.85 35.40
C PRO A 469 -44.26 20.06 36.64
N ALA A 470 -43.52 19.02 37.09
CA ALA A 470 -43.58 18.43 38.44
C ALA A 470 -42.22 17.81 38.78
N ARG A 471 -41.45 18.36 39.74
CA ARG A 471 -41.40 18.05 41.20
C ARG A 471 -40.83 16.65 41.50
N GLY A 472 -39.81 16.48 42.35
CA GLY A 472 -39.15 17.45 43.23
C GLY A 472 -37.87 16.91 43.84
#